data_AF-A0A1M6D4V8-F1
#
_entry.id   AF-A0A1M6D4V8-F1
#
_cell.length_a   1.000
_cell.length_b   1.000
_cell.length_c   1.000
_cell.angle_alpha   90.00
_cell.angle_beta   90.00
_cell.angle_gamma   90.00
#
_symmetry.space_group_name_H-M   'P 1'
#
loop_
_entity.id
_entity.type
_entity.pdbx_description
1 polymer ?
#
loop_
_entity_poly.entity_id
_entity_poly.type
_entity_poly.pdbx_seq_one_letter_code
_entity_poly.pdbx_strand_id
1 'polypeptide(L)'
;MKKLLLGLTFFALIFSGCAGSRSDDPEAIDSALVGFTSCVQGSRWQEALEYVNEDEARAISPDGYEFKEEYKIAARRLPLSTLRKAGLEVDGRGRLVGIKDAMDEANERYVMSEEQAKVGTNLKQMEDERIKRRLEEGQKILKEEEEAANQEQEEIVFSNKLTEEEKRKYGSTRDLQAPEAVPDADVEEAEEEIHGDYESD
;
A
#
# COMPACT_ATOMS: atom_id res chain seq x y z
N MET A 1 -11.12 78.59 13.49
CA MET A 1 -11.07 77.11 13.39
C MET A 1 -11.22 76.54 11.97
N LYS A 2 -11.13 77.33 10.88
CA LYS A 2 -11.21 76.80 9.49
C LYS A 2 -9.84 76.48 8.85
N LYS A 3 -8.74 77.04 9.38
CA LYS A 3 -7.38 76.86 8.83
C LYS A 3 -6.69 75.56 9.30
N LEU A 4 -7.16 74.97 10.40
CA LEU A 4 -6.66 73.67 10.91
C LEU A 4 -7.25 72.48 10.15
N LEU A 5 -8.49 72.60 9.67
CA LEU A 5 -9.17 71.55 8.90
C LEU A 5 -8.57 71.36 7.49
N LEU A 6 -8.05 72.44 6.88
CA LEU A 6 -7.45 72.40 5.54
C LEU A 6 -6.02 71.81 5.53
N GLY A 7 -5.29 71.92 6.64
CA GLY A 7 -3.95 71.33 6.78
C GLY A 7 -4.01 69.81 6.97
N LEU A 8 -5.05 69.30 7.63
CA LEU A 8 -5.23 67.88 7.92
C LEU A 8 -5.62 67.08 6.66
N THR A 9 -6.37 67.69 5.73
CA THR A 9 -6.67 67.09 4.42
C THR A 9 -5.46 67.03 3.49
N PHE A 10 -4.51 67.97 3.61
CA PHE A 10 -3.28 67.95 2.81
C PHE A 10 -2.28 66.91 3.33
N PHE A 11 -2.25 66.69 4.66
CA PHE A 11 -1.41 65.65 5.26
C PHE A 11 -1.93 64.22 4.97
N ALA A 12 -3.25 64.05 4.83
CA ALA A 12 -3.85 62.76 4.48
C ALA A 12 -3.55 62.31 3.03
N LEU A 13 -3.34 63.25 2.10
CA LEU A 13 -2.98 62.93 0.71
C LEU A 13 -1.51 62.50 0.52
N ILE A 14 -0.63 62.85 1.46
CA ILE A 14 0.81 62.53 1.37
C ILE A 14 1.09 61.08 1.81
N PHE A 15 0.22 60.47 2.61
CA PHE A 15 0.37 59.07 3.06
C PHE A 15 -0.16 58.01 2.07
N SER A 16 -0.76 58.42 0.95
CA SER A 16 -1.42 57.48 0.03
C SER A 16 -0.57 57.08 -1.18
N GLY A 17 0.76 57.27 -1.14
CA GLY A 17 1.62 57.25 -2.33
C GLY A 17 2.79 56.26 -2.35
N CYS A 18 2.82 55.23 -1.50
CA CYS A 18 3.87 54.20 -1.53
C CYS A 18 3.32 52.76 -1.54
N ALA A 19 2.20 52.53 -2.23
CA ALA A 19 1.88 51.19 -2.66
C ALA A 19 2.77 50.91 -3.88
N GLY A 20 3.84 50.12 -3.69
CA GLY A 20 4.62 49.60 -4.81
C GLY A 20 3.66 48.96 -5.81
N SER A 21 3.64 49.45 -7.04
CA SER A 21 2.74 48.96 -8.08
C SER A 21 3.05 47.49 -8.32
N ARG A 22 2.10 46.61 -7.96
CA ARG A 22 2.11 45.22 -8.42
C ARG A 22 1.45 45.18 -9.79
N SER A 23 2.05 44.46 -10.71
CA SER A 23 1.52 44.27 -12.06
C SER A 23 1.39 42.79 -12.38
N ASP A 24 0.28 42.44 -13.00
CA ASP A 24 -0.01 41.09 -13.52
C ASP A 24 0.40 40.99 -15.00
N ASP A 25 1.62 41.47 -15.31
CA ASP A 25 2.15 41.41 -16.68
C ASP A 25 2.72 40.01 -16.95
N PRO A 26 2.10 39.21 -17.83
CA PRO A 26 2.47 37.81 -18.03
C PRO A 26 3.89 37.65 -18.58
N GLU A 27 4.39 38.59 -19.39
CA GLU A 27 5.75 38.49 -19.96
C GLU A 27 6.81 38.72 -18.88
N ALA A 28 6.60 39.72 -18.02
CA ALA A 28 7.48 40.01 -16.90
C ALA A 28 7.49 38.86 -15.89
N ILE A 29 6.33 38.30 -15.56
CA ILE A 29 6.19 37.13 -14.70
C ILE A 29 6.95 35.93 -15.28
N ASP A 30 6.72 35.61 -16.56
CA ASP A 30 7.36 34.47 -17.21
C ASP A 30 8.88 34.62 -17.27
N SER A 31 9.38 35.82 -17.57
CA SER A 31 10.83 36.11 -17.58
C SER A 31 11.46 35.90 -16.21
N ALA A 32 10.86 36.47 -15.17
CA ALA A 32 11.36 36.35 -13.80
C ALA A 32 11.27 34.90 -13.29
N LEU A 33 10.21 34.17 -13.63
CA LEU A 33 10.07 32.75 -13.29
C LEU A 33 11.11 31.86 -13.97
N VAL A 34 11.40 32.09 -15.24
CA VAL A 34 12.46 31.35 -15.95
C VAL A 34 13.83 31.64 -15.33
N GLY A 35 14.13 32.90 -15.01
CA GLY A 35 15.36 33.28 -14.32
C GLY A 35 15.49 32.62 -12.94
N PHE A 36 14.45 32.73 -12.12
CA PHE A 36 14.36 32.11 -10.80
C PHE A 36 14.57 30.59 -10.87
N THR A 37 13.81 29.89 -11.71
CA THR A 37 13.87 28.43 -11.82
C THR A 37 15.22 27.94 -12.35
N SER A 38 15.83 28.66 -13.31
CA SER A 38 17.18 28.36 -13.78
C SER A 38 18.23 28.49 -12.67
N CYS A 39 18.14 29.53 -11.84
CA CYS A 39 19.05 29.73 -10.71
C CYS A 39 18.88 28.64 -9.65
N VAL A 40 17.64 28.28 -9.31
CA VAL A 40 17.31 27.20 -8.36
C VAL A 40 17.87 25.85 -8.86
N GLN A 41 17.71 25.53 -10.15
CA GLN A 41 18.26 24.30 -10.74
C GLN A 41 19.79 24.29 -10.71
N GLY A 42 20.42 25.44 -10.94
CA GLY A 42 21.86 25.63 -10.82
C GLY A 42 22.39 25.73 -9.39
N SER A 43 21.53 25.63 -8.36
CA SER A 43 21.87 25.90 -6.95
C SER A 43 22.54 27.27 -6.72
N ARG A 44 22.21 28.26 -7.56
CA ARG A 44 22.64 29.66 -7.45
C ARG A 44 21.63 30.43 -6.60
N TRP A 45 21.60 30.14 -5.30
CA TRP A 45 20.56 30.61 -4.38
C TRP A 45 20.52 32.12 -4.22
N GLN A 46 21.68 32.75 -4.08
CA GLN A 46 21.80 34.20 -3.97
C GLN A 46 21.19 34.90 -5.18
N GLU A 47 21.45 34.39 -6.39
CA GLU A 47 20.92 34.95 -7.63
C GLU A 47 19.43 34.68 -7.78
N ALA A 48 18.94 33.54 -7.28
CA ALA A 48 17.51 33.28 -7.22
C ALA A 48 16.77 34.29 -6.32
N LEU A 49 17.39 34.77 -5.24
CA LEU A 49 16.81 35.80 -4.37
C LEU A 49 16.62 37.15 -5.10
N GLU A 50 17.43 37.46 -6.12
CA GLU A 50 17.29 38.71 -6.88
C GLU A 50 15.97 38.78 -7.65
N TYR A 51 15.41 37.63 -8.01
CA TYR A 51 14.10 37.51 -8.67
C TYR A 51 12.92 37.52 -7.69
N VAL A 52 13.16 37.51 -6.38
CA VAL A 52 12.11 37.48 -5.36
C VAL A 52 11.99 38.85 -4.72
N ASN A 53 10.77 39.24 -4.35
CA ASN A 53 10.55 40.48 -3.61
C ASN A 53 11.40 40.52 -2.32
N GLU A 54 11.96 41.68 -1.99
CA GLU A 54 12.84 41.89 -0.81
C GLU A 54 12.25 41.35 0.51
N ASP A 55 10.95 41.52 0.72
CA ASP A 55 10.30 41.10 1.96
C ASP A 55 10.20 39.57 2.06
N GLU A 56 9.87 38.92 0.94
CA GLU A 56 9.84 37.46 0.83
C GLU A 56 11.25 36.87 0.87
N ALA A 57 12.20 37.48 0.16
CA ALA A 57 13.59 37.07 0.13
C ALA A 57 14.19 37.05 1.55
N ARG A 58 13.89 38.06 2.38
CA ARG A 58 14.34 38.09 3.79
C ARG A 58 13.70 37.00 4.64
N ALA A 59 12.48 36.58 4.34
CA ALA A 59 11.81 35.49 5.04
C ALA A 59 12.36 34.10 4.64
N ILE A 60 12.66 33.92 3.36
CA ILE A 60 13.21 32.69 2.76
C ILE A 60 14.70 32.52 3.12
N SER A 61 15.44 33.62 3.17
CA SER A 61 16.88 33.71 3.46
C SER A 61 17.15 34.90 4.39
N PRO A 62 17.18 34.68 5.71
CA PRO A 62 17.46 35.74 6.69
C PRO A 62 18.86 36.35 6.55
N ASP A 63 19.81 35.56 6.04
CA ASP A 63 21.20 35.91 5.76
C ASP A 63 21.40 36.55 4.39
N GLY A 64 20.46 36.38 3.46
CA GLY A 64 20.49 36.94 2.11
C GLY A 64 21.44 36.24 1.14
N TYR A 65 22.09 35.15 1.56
CA TYR A 65 23.02 34.37 0.75
C TYR A 65 22.42 33.04 0.32
N GLU A 66 21.75 32.34 1.25
CA GLU A 66 21.24 31.02 1.00
C GLU A 66 19.81 30.83 1.52
N PHE A 67 19.00 30.07 0.79
CA PHE A 67 17.66 29.71 1.24
C PHE A 67 17.77 28.86 2.52
N LYS A 68 16.80 28.93 3.42
CA LYS A 68 16.68 27.90 4.46
C LYS A 68 16.48 26.53 3.80
N GLU A 69 16.92 25.47 4.46
CA GLU A 69 16.83 24.10 3.94
C GLU A 69 15.41 23.70 3.50
N GLU A 70 14.39 24.08 4.29
CA GLU A 70 12.98 23.86 3.95
C GLU A 70 12.60 24.48 2.61
N TYR A 71 13.08 25.69 2.31
CA TYR A 71 12.82 26.39 1.06
C TYR A 71 13.70 25.91 -0.09
N LYS A 72 14.92 25.41 0.17
CA LYS A 72 15.72 24.72 -0.86
C LYS A 72 14.99 23.49 -1.40
N ILE A 73 14.43 22.70 -0.47
CA ILE A 73 13.68 21.49 -0.81
C ILE A 73 12.38 21.88 -1.54
N ALA A 74 11.63 22.88 -1.04
CA ALA A 74 10.42 23.37 -1.67
C ALA A 74 10.67 23.88 -3.10
N ALA A 75 11.67 24.75 -3.28
CA ALA A 75 12.01 25.34 -4.57
C ALA A 75 12.39 24.27 -5.61
N ARG A 76 13.13 23.23 -5.20
CA ARG A 76 13.49 22.10 -6.07
C ARG A 76 12.29 21.24 -6.48
N ARG A 77 11.25 21.18 -5.65
CA ARG A 77 10.02 20.41 -5.92
C ARG A 77 9.05 21.14 -6.85
N LEU A 78 9.17 22.46 -6.97
CA LEU A 78 8.25 23.29 -7.74
C LEU A 78 8.72 23.42 -9.20
N PRO A 79 8.08 22.73 -10.17
CA PRO A 79 8.37 22.96 -11.56
C PRO A 79 7.79 24.31 -12.02
N LEU A 80 8.37 24.87 -13.08
CA LEU A 80 7.91 26.12 -13.71
C LEU A 80 6.41 26.11 -14.02
N SER A 81 5.87 24.97 -14.46
CA SER A 81 4.44 24.81 -14.78
C SER A 81 3.51 24.94 -13.58
N THR A 82 3.98 24.58 -12.37
CA THR A 82 3.24 24.76 -11.12
C THR A 82 3.29 26.22 -10.68
N LEU A 83 4.47 26.85 -10.75
CA LEU A 83 4.64 28.26 -10.41
C LEU A 83 3.79 29.19 -11.29
N ARG A 84 3.68 28.90 -12.59
CA ARG A 84 2.77 29.62 -13.51
C ARG A 84 1.29 29.56 -13.10
N LYS A 85 0.88 28.54 -12.37
CA LYS A 85 -0.49 28.36 -11.88
C LYS A 85 -0.70 28.93 -10.48
N ALA A 86 0.36 29.38 -9.82
CA ALA A 86 0.32 29.85 -8.43
C ALA A 86 -0.19 31.30 -8.28
N GLY A 87 -0.58 31.97 -9.37
CA GLY A 87 -1.14 33.33 -9.33
C GLY A 87 -0.11 34.36 -8.85
N LEU A 88 1.14 34.22 -9.28
CA LEU A 88 2.23 35.11 -8.90
C LEU A 88 2.12 36.44 -9.62
N GLU A 89 2.54 37.51 -8.94
CA GLU A 89 2.61 38.86 -9.49
C GLU A 89 4.08 39.31 -9.59
N VAL A 90 4.34 40.41 -10.28
CA VAL A 90 5.64 41.09 -10.20
C VAL A 90 5.51 42.47 -9.54
N ASP A 91 6.54 42.86 -8.78
CA ASP A 91 6.67 44.21 -8.25
C ASP A 91 7.12 45.20 -9.34
N GLY A 92 7.13 46.50 -9.02
CA GLY A 92 7.56 47.54 -9.96
C GLY A 92 9.03 47.45 -10.41
N ARG A 93 9.81 46.51 -9.89
CA ARG A 93 11.19 46.20 -10.34
C ARG A 93 11.26 44.89 -11.14
N GLY A 94 10.13 44.22 -11.39
CA GLY A 94 10.07 42.96 -12.12
C GLY A 94 10.39 41.73 -11.26
N ARG A 95 10.34 41.84 -9.94
CA ARG A 95 10.60 40.71 -9.01
C ARG A 95 9.30 40.03 -8.62
N LEU A 96 9.36 38.72 -8.48
CA LEU A 96 8.23 37.86 -8.15
C LEU A 96 7.71 38.14 -6.74
N VAL A 97 6.40 38.19 -6.63
CA VAL A 97 5.63 38.31 -5.39
C VAL A 97 4.72 37.08 -5.30
N GLY A 98 4.69 36.43 -4.14
CA GLY A 98 3.95 35.19 -3.86
C GLY A 98 4.80 33.92 -3.93
N ILE A 99 6.12 34.03 -4.17
CA ILE A 99 7.00 32.86 -4.29
C ILE A 99 7.12 32.12 -2.96
N LYS A 100 7.18 32.87 -1.85
CA LYS A 100 7.17 32.29 -0.51
C LYS A 100 5.90 31.46 -0.29
N ASP A 101 4.74 32.00 -0.61
CA ASP A 101 3.45 31.33 -0.38
C ASP A 101 3.33 30.06 -1.24
N ALA A 102 3.81 30.09 -2.49
CA ALA A 102 3.89 28.90 -3.34
C ALA A 102 4.82 27.82 -2.75
N MET A 103 5.93 28.21 -2.11
CA MET A 103 6.83 27.27 -1.44
C MET A 103 6.26 26.75 -0.12
N ASP A 104 5.55 27.57 0.64
CA ASP A 104 4.86 27.14 1.86
C ASP A 104 3.77 26.13 1.54
N GLU A 105 2.95 26.39 0.51
CA GLU A 105 1.93 25.45 0.03
C GLU A 105 2.58 24.13 -0.43
N ALA A 106 3.71 24.21 -1.13
CA ALA A 106 4.46 23.01 -1.48
C ALA A 106 4.90 22.25 -0.24
N ASN A 107 5.47 22.93 0.75
CA ASN A 107 5.89 22.30 2.00
C ASN A 107 4.72 21.62 2.72
N GLU A 108 3.58 22.29 2.86
CA GLU A 108 2.37 21.74 3.46
C GLU A 108 1.86 20.50 2.72
N ARG A 109 1.81 20.52 1.38
CA ARG A 109 1.40 19.36 0.57
C ARG A 109 2.30 18.14 0.76
N TYR A 110 3.56 18.36 1.13
CA TYR A 110 4.54 17.29 1.35
C TYR A 110 4.75 16.94 2.84
N VAL A 111 4.08 17.62 3.77
CA VAL A 111 3.91 17.09 5.13
C VAL A 111 2.98 15.90 5.04
N MET A 112 3.57 14.71 4.84
CA MET A 112 2.83 13.46 4.90
C MET A 112 2.08 13.40 6.23
N SER A 113 0.77 13.16 6.20
CA SER A 113 0.07 12.81 7.44
C SER A 113 0.72 11.55 8.01
N GLU A 114 0.78 11.42 9.33
CA GLU A 114 1.37 10.24 9.99
C GLU A 114 0.77 8.91 9.49
N GLU A 115 -0.46 8.95 8.96
CA GLU A 115 -1.15 7.82 8.36
C GLU A 115 -0.62 7.45 6.97
N GLN A 116 -0.26 8.43 6.13
CA GLN A 116 0.33 8.17 4.81
C GLN A 116 1.77 7.64 4.92
N ALA A 117 2.51 8.06 5.95
CA ALA A 117 3.83 7.51 6.27
C ALA A 117 3.78 6.02 6.72
N LYS A 118 2.62 5.54 7.17
CA LYS A 118 2.39 4.12 7.56
C LYS A 118 1.99 3.22 6.38
N VAL A 119 1.69 3.79 5.21
CA VAL A 119 1.38 2.99 4.00
C VAL A 119 2.70 2.39 3.49
N GLY A 120 2.96 1.14 3.86
CA GLY A 120 4.21 0.45 3.55
C GLY A 120 4.80 -0.31 4.72
N THR A 121 4.68 0.24 5.93
CA THR A 121 5.28 -0.35 7.14
C THR A 121 4.52 -1.58 7.63
N ASN A 122 3.27 -1.75 7.20
CA ASN A 122 2.40 -2.85 7.61
C ASN A 122 2.21 -3.96 6.55
N LEU A 123 2.98 -3.95 5.44
CA LEU A 123 2.82 -4.97 4.40
C LEU A 123 3.05 -6.38 4.93
N LYS A 124 4.09 -6.56 5.74
CA LYS A 124 4.47 -7.87 6.28
C LYS A 124 3.42 -8.43 7.24
N GLN A 125 2.86 -7.61 8.13
CA GLN A 125 1.84 -8.10 9.07
C GLN A 125 0.54 -8.43 8.31
N MET A 126 0.15 -7.65 7.30
CA MET A 126 -0.99 -7.98 6.44
C MET A 126 -0.79 -9.28 5.65
N GLU A 127 0.43 -9.55 5.19
CA GLU A 127 0.79 -10.81 4.52
C GLU A 127 0.71 -11.99 5.49
N ASP A 128 1.29 -11.85 6.69
CA ASP A 128 1.26 -12.87 7.74
C ASP A 128 -0.18 -13.19 8.18
N GLU A 129 -1.03 -12.16 8.34
CA GLU A 129 -2.46 -12.33 8.64
C GLU A 129 -3.23 -13.02 7.51
N ARG A 130 -2.86 -12.78 6.25
CA ARG A 130 -3.47 -13.45 5.09
C ARG A 130 -3.06 -14.92 5.04
N ILE A 131 -1.79 -15.23 5.31
CA ILE A 131 -1.28 -16.61 5.36
C ILE A 131 -1.98 -17.36 6.50
N LYS A 132 -2.07 -16.74 7.68
CA LYS A 132 -2.73 -17.33 8.85
C LYS A 132 -4.19 -17.68 8.59
N ARG A 133 -4.98 -16.76 8.02
CA ARG A 133 -6.38 -17.04 7.66
C ARG A 133 -6.50 -18.21 6.68
N ARG A 134 -5.64 -18.25 5.67
CA ARG A 134 -5.67 -19.32 4.67
C ARG A 134 -5.33 -20.69 5.28
N LEU A 135 -4.41 -20.73 6.25
CA LEU A 135 -4.08 -21.94 7.00
C LEU A 135 -5.24 -22.39 7.91
N GLU A 136 -5.89 -21.46 8.61
CA GLU A 136 -7.04 -21.76 9.46
C GLU A 136 -8.24 -22.29 8.65
N GLU A 137 -8.53 -21.68 7.50
CA GLU A 137 -9.54 -22.17 6.56
C GLU A 137 -9.21 -23.58 6.05
N GLY A 138 -7.96 -23.82 5.66
CA GLY A 138 -7.51 -25.15 5.23
C GLY A 138 -7.63 -26.20 6.34
N GLN A 139 -7.30 -25.85 7.59
CA GLN A 139 -7.47 -26.75 8.74
C GLN A 139 -8.94 -27.02 9.04
N LYS A 140 -9.82 -26.04 8.85
CA LYS A 140 -11.26 -26.22 9.05
C LYS A 140 -11.84 -27.20 8.03
N ILE A 141 -11.47 -27.04 6.76
CA ILE A 141 -11.89 -27.94 5.66
C ILE A 141 -11.43 -29.37 5.95
N LEU A 142 -10.16 -29.56 6.31
CA LEU A 142 -9.62 -30.89 6.63
C LEU A 142 -10.38 -31.57 7.78
N LYS A 143 -10.73 -30.81 8.83
CA LYS A 143 -11.51 -31.35 9.95
C LYS A 143 -12.92 -31.73 9.53
N GLU A 144 -13.58 -30.90 8.72
CA GLU A 144 -14.91 -31.21 8.19
C GLU A 144 -14.87 -32.45 7.29
N GLU A 145 -13.83 -32.61 6.46
CA GLU A 145 -13.61 -33.80 5.64
C GLU A 145 -13.32 -35.05 6.49
N GLU A 146 -12.51 -34.93 7.54
CA GLU A 146 -12.25 -36.02 8.50
C GLU A 146 -13.51 -36.42 9.28
N GLU A 147 -14.32 -35.46 9.72
CA GLU A 147 -15.59 -35.70 10.41
C GLU A 147 -16.62 -36.37 9.47
N ALA A 148 -16.72 -35.92 8.22
CA ALA A 148 -17.56 -36.54 7.21
C ALA A 148 -17.10 -37.97 6.88
N ALA A 149 -15.80 -38.19 6.70
CA ALA A 149 -15.23 -39.51 6.44
C ALA A 149 -15.46 -40.47 7.62
N ASN A 150 -15.37 -39.99 8.87
CA ASN A 150 -15.69 -40.80 10.04
C ASN A 150 -17.19 -41.13 10.11
N GLN A 151 -18.08 -40.19 9.79
CA GLN A 151 -19.53 -40.46 9.72
C GLN A 151 -19.87 -41.49 8.65
N GLU A 152 -19.28 -41.38 7.45
CA GLU A 152 -19.45 -42.37 6.39
C GLU A 152 -18.92 -43.76 6.81
N GLN A 153 -17.75 -43.82 7.45
CA GLN A 153 -17.22 -45.09 7.98
C GLN A 153 -18.12 -45.69 9.07
N GLU A 154 -18.63 -44.88 10.00
CA GLU A 154 -19.58 -45.33 11.00
C GLU A 154 -20.86 -45.87 10.35
N GLU A 155 -21.44 -45.15 9.38
CA GLU A 155 -22.64 -45.58 8.65
C GLU A 155 -22.42 -46.92 7.92
N ILE A 156 -21.28 -47.09 7.23
CA ILE A 156 -20.90 -48.35 6.56
C ILE A 156 -20.76 -49.50 7.59
N VAL A 157 -20.19 -49.22 8.76
CA VAL A 157 -20.05 -50.23 9.83
C VAL A 157 -21.41 -50.58 10.43
N PHE A 158 -22.33 -49.63 10.56
CA PHE A 158 -23.70 -49.88 11.04
C PHE A 158 -24.54 -50.63 10.01
N SER A 159 -24.43 -50.32 8.71
CA SER A 159 -25.16 -51.02 7.65
C SER A 159 -24.70 -52.47 7.47
N ASN A 160 -23.42 -52.76 7.75
CA ASN A 160 -22.84 -54.11 7.64
C ASN A 160 -23.06 -54.98 8.89
N LYS A 161 -23.51 -54.41 10.01
CA LYS A 161 -23.86 -55.19 11.21
C LYS A 161 -25.26 -55.79 11.03
N LEU A 162 -25.34 -57.13 10.87
CA LEU A 162 -26.63 -57.84 10.93
C LEU A 162 -27.40 -57.44 12.20
N THR A 163 -28.70 -57.20 12.04
CA THR A 163 -29.62 -56.95 13.15
C THR A 163 -29.67 -58.17 14.10
N GLU A 164 -30.03 -57.99 15.38
CA GLU A 164 -30.17 -59.09 16.36
C GLU A 164 -31.13 -60.20 15.85
N GLU A 165 -32.17 -59.83 15.10
CA GLU A 165 -33.12 -60.75 14.48
C GLU A 165 -32.51 -61.55 13.32
N GLU A 166 -31.69 -60.92 12.47
CA GLU A 166 -30.97 -61.60 11.40
C GLU A 166 -29.83 -62.47 11.94
N LYS A 167 -29.15 -62.03 13.01
CA LYS A 167 -28.20 -62.86 13.77
C LYS A 167 -28.89 -64.07 14.38
N ARG A 168 -30.16 -63.98 14.78
CA ARG A 168 -30.93 -65.14 15.24
C ARG A 168 -31.34 -66.07 14.11
N LYS A 169 -31.57 -65.54 12.91
CA LYS A 169 -31.97 -66.30 11.70
C LYS A 169 -30.78 -66.98 10.99
N TYR A 170 -29.62 -66.35 10.97
CA TYR A 170 -28.43 -66.80 10.24
C TYR A 170 -27.22 -67.11 11.13
N GLY A 171 -27.24 -66.75 12.41
CA GLY A 171 -26.18 -67.00 13.38
C GLY A 171 -26.32 -68.34 14.12
N SER A 172 -26.51 -69.42 13.37
CA SER A 172 -26.42 -70.78 13.91
C SER A 172 -25.39 -71.60 13.13
N THR A 173 -24.12 -71.24 13.29
CA THR A 173 -22.97 -72.08 12.91
C THR A 173 -22.18 -72.50 14.15
N ARG A 174 -22.87 -72.95 15.20
CA ARG A 174 -22.19 -73.53 16.37
C ARG A 174 -22.07 -75.05 16.35
N ASP A 175 -22.80 -75.76 15.47
CA ASP A 175 -22.82 -77.22 15.43
C ASP A 175 -22.56 -77.83 14.03
N LEU A 176 -21.71 -77.19 13.20
CA LEU A 176 -21.11 -77.90 12.06
C LEU A 176 -19.75 -78.43 12.50
N GLN A 177 -19.79 -79.51 13.27
CA GLN A 177 -18.61 -80.35 13.47
C GLN A 177 -18.27 -80.96 12.12
N ALA A 178 -17.03 -80.79 11.66
CA ALA A 178 -16.58 -81.38 10.40
C ALA A 178 -16.86 -82.89 10.43
N PRO A 179 -17.45 -83.49 9.37
CA PRO A 179 -17.64 -84.93 9.33
C PRO A 179 -16.28 -85.62 9.48
N GLU A 180 -16.22 -86.65 10.33
CA GLU A 180 -14.99 -87.44 10.52
C GLU A 180 -14.54 -87.97 9.15
N ALA A 181 -13.26 -87.71 8.83
CA ALA A 181 -12.65 -88.18 7.61
C ALA A 181 -12.66 -89.72 7.61
N VAL A 182 -13.44 -90.31 6.71
CA VAL A 182 -13.32 -91.72 6.37
C VAL A 182 -12.08 -91.83 5.48
N PRO A 183 -11.04 -92.59 5.86
CA PRO A 183 -9.89 -92.79 4.98
C PRO A 183 -10.31 -93.75 3.85
N ASP A 184 -10.66 -93.20 2.69
CA ASP A 184 -10.72 -93.96 1.45
C ASP A 184 -9.29 -94.14 0.91
N ALA A 185 -8.89 -95.40 0.73
CA ALA A 185 -7.51 -95.83 0.50
C ALA A 185 -6.97 -95.61 -0.93
N ASP A 186 -7.64 -94.80 -1.76
CA ASP A 186 -7.33 -94.70 -3.20
C ASP A 186 -6.85 -93.30 -3.64
N VAL A 187 -6.44 -92.42 -2.72
CA VAL A 187 -6.02 -91.04 -3.06
C VAL A 187 -4.50 -90.89 -3.34
N GLU A 188 -3.69 -91.93 -3.11
CA GLU A 188 -2.24 -91.85 -3.35
C GLU A 188 -1.83 -91.92 -4.84
N GLU A 189 -2.68 -92.40 -5.75
CA GLU A 189 -2.28 -92.60 -7.16
C GLU A 189 -2.45 -91.34 -8.04
N ALA A 190 -3.06 -90.27 -7.54
CA ALA A 190 -3.33 -89.05 -8.33
C ALA A 190 -2.34 -87.89 -8.10
N GLU A 191 -1.44 -87.98 -7.12
CA GLU A 191 -0.50 -86.88 -6.81
C GLU A 191 0.91 -87.07 -7.40
N GLU A 192 1.26 -88.25 -7.95
CA GLU A 192 2.60 -88.48 -8.52
C GLU A 192 2.77 -88.10 -10.01
N GLU A 193 1.71 -87.76 -10.76
CA GLU A 193 1.84 -87.50 -12.21
C GLU A 193 2.00 -86.02 -12.62
N ILE A 194 2.09 -85.07 -11.67
CA ILE A 194 2.19 -83.64 -11.97
C ILE A 194 3.47 -83.02 -11.39
N HIS A 195 4.61 -83.68 -11.56
CA HIS A 195 5.91 -83.02 -11.42
C HIS A 195 6.91 -83.59 -12.43
N GLY A 196 6.76 -83.18 -13.69
CA GLY A 196 7.70 -83.45 -14.77
C GLY A 196 7.91 -82.22 -15.66
N ASP A 197 9.12 -81.66 -15.55
CA ASP A 197 9.86 -80.85 -16.53
C ASP A 197 9.26 -79.55 -17.09
N TYR A 198 9.76 -78.43 -16.56
CA TYR A 198 10.26 -77.35 -17.43
C TYR A 198 11.63 -76.89 -16.92
N GLU A 199 12.67 -77.42 -17.56
CA GLU A 199 14.05 -76.96 -17.47
C GLU A 199 14.21 -75.53 -17.99
N SER A 200 15.18 -74.86 -17.37
CA SER A 200 15.77 -73.57 -17.69
C SER A 200 16.48 -73.54 -19.05
N ASP A 201 16.34 -72.42 -19.76
CA ASP A 201 17.45 -71.64 -20.35
C ASP A 201 17.03 -70.18 -20.57
#